data_AF-A0AAW5EE23-F1
#
_entry.id   AF-A0AAW5EE23-F1
#
_cell.length_a   1.000
_cell.length_b   1.000
_cell.length_c   1.000
_cell.angle_alpha   90.00
_cell.angle_beta   90.00
_cell.angle_gamma   90.00
#
_symmetry.space_group_name_H-M   'P 1'
#
loop_
_entity.id
_entity.type
_entity.pdbx_description
1 polymer ?
#
loop_
_entity_poly.entity_id
_entity_poly.type
_entity_poly.pdbx_seq_one_letter_code
_entity_poly.pdbx_strand_id
1 'polypeptide(L)'
;GSASWFRIGILILPLIFCLMYFYAHKNELNIILSGDDEARNLGVDAQKLKINLLIVSSLAVSFAVAFTGLIAFVGLIIPHTVRLLLRNYDNALVIPFCTAFGGLFLLIC
;
A
#
# COMPACT_ATOMS: atom_id res chain seq x y z
N GLY A 1 -16.75 0.43 21.34
CA GLY A 1 -16.03 1.70 21.55
C GLY A 1 -14.73 1.48 22.31
N SER A 2 -13.71 0.95 21.65
CA SER A 2 -12.38 0.62 22.22
C SER A 2 -11.24 1.36 21.48
N ALA A 3 -11.55 2.49 20.84
CA ALA A 3 -10.56 3.34 20.19
C ALA A 3 -9.92 4.27 21.22
N SER A 4 -8.82 3.82 21.83
CA SER A 4 -7.99 4.67 22.69
C SER A 4 -7.03 5.48 21.84
N TRP A 5 -6.96 6.79 22.06
CA TRP A 5 -6.02 7.70 21.40
C TRP A 5 -4.57 7.22 21.46
N PHE A 6 -4.20 6.52 22.54
CA PHE A 6 -2.86 5.93 22.70
C PHE A 6 -2.58 4.79 21.71
N ARG A 7 -3.58 3.93 21.44
CA ARG A 7 -3.46 2.84 20.44
C ARG A 7 -3.33 3.40 19.03
N ILE A 8 -4.09 4.45 18.73
CA ILE A 8 -4.03 5.13 17.43
C ILE A 8 -2.65 5.78 17.24
N GLY A 9 -2.11 6.45 18.26
CA GLY A 9 -0.78 7.05 18.21
C GLY A 9 0.34 6.03 17.97
N ILE A 10 0.25 4.84 18.55
CA ILE A 10 1.22 3.76 18.30
C ILE A 10 1.06 3.17 16.90
N LEU A 11 -0.16 3.03 16.39
CA LEU A 11 -0.45 2.43 15.08
C LEU A 11 -0.04 3.35 13.92
N ILE A 12 -0.15 4.67 14.10
CA ILE A 12 0.10 5.63 13.03
C ILE A 12 1.58 5.69 12.65
N LEU A 13 2.48 5.47 13.60
CA LEU A 13 3.93 5.52 13.39
C LEU A 13 4.42 4.44 12.38
N PRO A 14 4.14 3.12 12.57
CA PRO A 14 4.54 2.10 11.61
C PRO A 14 3.77 2.23 10.29
N LEU A 15 2.50 2.68 10.30
CA LEU A 15 1.73 2.88 9.08
C LEU A 15 2.29 4.00 8.21
N ILE A 16 2.64 5.15 8.80
CA ILE A 16 3.30 6.25 8.08
C ILE A 16 4.66 5.81 7.55
N PHE A 17 5.43 5.06 8.33
CA PHE A 17 6.72 4.53 7.88
C PHE A 17 6.55 3.60 6.66
N CYS A 18 5.60 2.67 6.72
CA CYS A 18 5.30 1.78 5.59
C CYS A 18 4.82 2.57 4.37
N LEU A 19 3.93 3.55 4.56
CA LEU A 19 3.43 4.40 3.48
C LEU A 19 4.56 5.20 2.80
N MET A 20 5.43 5.79 3.61
CA MET A 20 6.59 6.54 3.12
C MET A 20 7.57 5.62 2.36
N TYR A 21 7.76 4.40 2.85
CA TYR A 21 8.56 3.37 2.18
C TYR A 21 7.99 3.02 0.80
N PHE A 22 6.68 2.72 0.71
CA PHE A 22 6.01 2.45 -0.56
C PHE A 22 6.05 3.65 -1.52
N TYR A 23 5.91 4.87 -1.00
CA TYR A 23 5.99 6.07 -1.80
C TYR A 23 7.40 6.32 -2.35
N ALA A 24 8.45 6.05 -1.57
CA ALA A 24 9.83 6.16 -2.01
C ALA A 24 10.14 5.17 -3.15
N HIS A 25 9.62 3.94 -3.07
CA HIS A 25 9.83 2.88 -4.07
C HIS A 25 8.79 2.92 -5.21
N LYS A 26 8.05 4.02 -5.38
CA LYS A 26 6.99 4.17 -6.39
C LYS A 26 7.50 3.96 -7.83
N ASN A 27 8.73 4.38 -8.12
CA ASN A 27 9.33 4.31 -9.45
C ASN A 27 9.68 2.86 -9.79
N GLU A 28 10.29 2.15 -8.84
CA GLU A 28 10.64 0.73 -8.98
C GLU A 28 9.38 -0.15 -9.08
N LEU A 29 8.30 0.23 -8.39
CA LEU A 29 7.00 -0.41 -8.53
C LEU A 29 6.41 -0.22 -9.93
N ASN A 30 6.60 0.96 -10.55
CA ASN A 30 6.18 1.22 -11.94
C ASN A 30 7.00 0.39 -12.93
N ILE A 31 8.32 0.30 -12.70
CA ILE A 31 9.24 -0.48 -13.54
C ILE A 31 8.88 -1.98 -13.51
N ILE A 32 8.49 -2.54 -12.35
CA ILE A 32 8.01 -3.93 -12.26
C ILE A 32 6.70 -4.14 -13.04
N LEU A 33 5.83 -3.12 -13.11
CA LEU A 33 4.58 -3.18 -13.85
C LEU A 33 4.79 -3.15 -15.37
N SER A 34 5.86 -2.52 -15.86
CA SER A 34 6.19 -2.48 -17.28
C SER A 34 6.79 -3.79 -17.81
N GLY A 35 7.37 -4.61 -16.94
CA GLY A 35 7.83 -5.96 -17.26
C GLY A 35 9.16 -6.32 -16.61
N ASP A 36 9.35 -7.59 -16.26
CA ASP A 36 10.58 -8.07 -15.61
C ASP A 36 11.83 -7.88 -16.52
N ASP A 37 11.66 -7.91 -17.84
CA ASP A 37 12.74 -7.65 -18.81
C ASP A 37 13.17 -6.17 -18.83
N GLU A 38 12.24 -5.23 -18.67
CA GLU A 38 12.52 -3.79 -18.64
C GLU A 38 13.15 -3.39 -17.30
N ALA A 39 12.71 -4.02 -16.20
CA ALA A 39 13.31 -3.85 -14.88
C ALA A 39 14.79 -4.30 -14.85
N ARG A 40 15.08 -5.42 -15.50
CA ARG A 40 16.45 -5.96 -15.59
C ARG A 40 17.35 -5.08 -16.46
N ASN A 41 16.83 -4.51 -17.53
CA ASN A 41 17.56 -3.55 -18.37
C ASN A 41 17.86 -2.22 -17.66
N LEU A 42 17.01 -1.80 -16.71
CA LEU A 42 17.22 -0.61 -15.89
C LEU A 42 18.10 -0.87 -14.66
N GLY A 43 18.63 -2.09 -14.48
CA GLY A 43 19.49 -2.46 -13.35
C GLY A 43 18.74 -2.66 -12.02
N VAL A 44 17.41 -2.76 -12.05
CA VAL A 44 16.59 -3.00 -10.87
C VAL A 44 16.44 -4.50 -10.65
N ASP A 45 16.89 -4.98 -9.49
CA ASP A 45 16.72 -6.37 -9.06
C ASP A 45 15.25 -6.63 -8.66
N ALA A 46 14.38 -6.84 -9.66
CA ALA A 46 12.93 -7.01 -9.47
C ALA A 46 12.59 -8.08 -8.42
N GLN A 47 13.38 -9.16 -8.34
CA GLN A 47 13.19 -10.24 -7.36
C GLN A 47 13.42 -9.77 -5.92
N LYS A 48 14.51 -9.04 -5.65
CA LYS A 48 14.79 -8.49 -4.31
C LYS A 48 13.73 -7.47 -3.92
N LEU A 49 13.30 -6.65 -4.89
CA LEU A 49 12.26 -5.67 -4.64
C LEU A 49 10.93 -6.32 -4.27
N LYS A 50 10.49 -7.32 -5.02
CA LYS A 50 9.27 -8.09 -4.75
C LYS A 50 9.29 -8.66 -3.33
N ILE A 51 10.40 -9.28 -2.93
CA ILE A 51 10.55 -9.83 -1.56
C ILE A 51 10.45 -8.72 -0.51
N ASN A 52 11.14 -7.60 -0.71
CA ASN A 52 11.14 -6.52 0.27
C ASN A 52 9.75 -5.86 0.41
N LEU A 53 9.05 -5.65 -0.71
CA LEU A 53 7.67 -5.16 -0.74
C LEU A 53 6.70 -6.11 -0.03
N LEU A 54 6.86 -7.43 -0.19
CA LEU A 54 6.04 -8.42 0.49
C LEU A 54 6.26 -8.40 2.01
N ILE A 55 7.51 -8.23 2.46
CA ILE A 55 7.83 -8.14 3.89
C ILE A 55 7.18 -6.89 4.49
N VAL A 56 7.35 -5.72 3.86
CA VAL A 56 6.80 -4.45 4.34
C VAL A 56 5.27 -4.44 4.29
N SER A 57 4.65 -4.96 3.21
CA SER A 57 3.19 -5.04 3.10
C SER A 57 2.59 -5.96 4.16
N SER A 58 3.19 -7.13 4.36
CA SER A 58 2.74 -8.09 5.37
C SER A 58 2.82 -7.48 6.77
N LEU A 59 3.91 -6.79 7.08
CA LEU A 59 4.08 -6.10 8.35
C LEU A 59 2.99 -5.03 8.57
N ALA A 60 2.74 -4.18 7.56
CA ALA A 60 1.72 -3.16 7.62
C ALA A 60 0.31 -3.75 7.83
N VAL A 61 -0.03 -4.82 7.11
CA VAL A 61 -1.32 -5.51 7.24
C VAL A 61 -1.44 -6.18 8.61
N SER A 62 -0.40 -6.85 9.10
CA SER A 62 -0.41 -7.47 10.43
C SER A 62 -0.65 -6.43 11.54
N PHE A 63 -0.01 -5.26 11.46
CA PHE A 63 -0.26 -4.17 12.41
C PHE A 63 -1.70 -3.66 12.31
N ALA A 64 -2.24 -3.45 11.11
CA ALA A 64 -3.63 -3.02 10.97
C ALA A 64 -4.60 -4.05 11.56
N VAL A 65 -4.49 -5.32 11.15
CA VAL A 65 -5.39 -6.41 11.54
C VAL A 65 -5.32 -6.71 13.05
N ALA A 66 -4.15 -6.60 13.68
CA ALA A 66 -4.01 -6.84 15.12
C ALA A 66 -4.85 -5.87 15.98
N PHE A 67 -5.12 -4.66 15.48
CA PHE A 67 -5.87 -3.63 16.23
C PHE A 67 -7.32 -3.48 15.77
N THR A 68 -7.60 -3.67 14.47
CA THR A 68 -8.96 -3.50 13.90
C THR A 68 -9.70 -4.81 13.69
N GLY A 69 -9.04 -5.95 13.81
CA GLY A 69 -9.57 -7.24 13.40
C GLY A 69 -9.41 -7.49 11.89
N LEU A 70 -9.86 -8.65 11.44
CA LEU A 70 -9.71 -9.10 10.06
C LEU A 70 -10.68 -8.34 9.14
N ILE A 71 -10.12 -7.57 8.20
CA ILE A 71 -10.88 -6.81 7.19
C ILE A 71 -10.64 -7.47 5.83
N ALA A 72 -11.64 -8.18 5.30
CA ALA A 72 -11.57 -8.79 3.98
C ALA A 72 -11.98 -7.80 2.88
N PHE A 73 -11.63 -8.10 1.61
CA PHE A 73 -12.03 -7.39 0.39
C PHE A 73 -11.48 -5.98 0.13
N VAL A 74 -11.24 -5.18 1.17
CA VAL A 74 -10.76 -3.79 1.07
C VAL A 74 -9.50 -3.68 0.19
N GLY A 75 -8.52 -4.56 0.39
CA GLY A 75 -7.28 -4.58 -0.38
C GLY A 75 -7.41 -5.00 -1.86
N LEU A 76 -8.55 -5.57 -2.28
CA LEU A 76 -8.80 -5.93 -3.69
C LEU A 76 -9.68 -4.88 -4.38
N ILE A 77 -10.72 -4.41 -3.71
CA ILE A 77 -11.70 -3.47 -4.27
C ILE A 77 -11.06 -2.10 -4.49
N ILE A 78 -10.40 -1.53 -3.47
CA ILE A 78 -9.87 -0.17 -3.53
C ILE A 78 -8.90 0.06 -4.69
N PRO A 79 -7.82 -0.74 -4.87
CA PRO A 79 -6.87 -0.48 -5.95
C PRO A 79 -7.52 -0.62 -7.32
N HIS A 80 -8.50 -1.52 -7.47
CA HIS A 80 -9.22 -1.67 -8.72
C HIS A 80 -10.15 -0.47 -9.00
N THR A 81 -10.90 0.00 -8.00
CA THR A 81 -11.78 1.16 -8.13
C THR A 81 -10.98 2.43 -8.42
N VAL A 82 -9.87 2.65 -7.70
CA VAL A 82 -9.01 3.83 -7.89
C VAL A 82 -8.33 3.82 -9.25
N ARG A 83 -7.85 2.66 -9.73
CA ARG A 83 -7.28 2.55 -11.09
C ARG A 83 -8.33 2.86 -12.17
N LEU A 84 -9.58 2.42 -11.98
CA LEU A 84 -10.66 2.69 -12.92
C LEU A 84 -11.08 4.17 -12.90
N LEU A 85 -11.04 4.82 -11.73
CA LEU A 85 -11.38 6.23 -11.56
C LEU A 85 -10.30 7.17 -12.12
N LEU A 86 -9.03 6.91 -11.79
CA LEU A 86 -7.90 7.75 -12.21
C LEU A 86 -7.51 7.54 -13.68
N ARG A 87 -7.92 6.41 -14.27
CA ARG A 87 -7.59 6.01 -15.65
C ARG A 87 -6.08 6.12 -15.97
N ASN A 88 -5.26 6.03 -14.92
CA ASN A 88 -3.80 6.16 -14.93
C ASN A 88 -3.22 5.01 -14.11
N TYR A 89 -2.14 4.42 -14.64
CA TYR A 89 -1.46 3.29 -14.02
C TYR A 89 -0.25 3.70 -13.18
N ASP A 90 0.07 5.00 -13.13
CA ASP A 90 1.19 5.51 -12.35
C ASP A 90 0.97 5.32 -10.85
N ASN A 91 1.76 4.41 -10.26
CA ASN A 91 1.70 4.12 -8.83
C ASN A 91 1.98 5.35 -7.95
N ALA A 92 2.70 6.35 -8.47
CA ALA A 92 2.92 7.62 -7.80
C ALA A 92 1.62 8.36 -7.44
N LEU A 93 0.58 8.21 -8.28
CA LEU A 93 -0.75 8.79 -8.07
C LEU A 93 -1.70 7.77 -7.46
N VAL A 94 -1.61 6.50 -7.84
CA VAL A 94 -2.50 5.46 -7.32
C VAL A 94 -2.29 5.21 -5.82
N ILE A 95 -1.05 5.23 -5.32
CA ILE A 95 -0.76 4.99 -3.88
C ILE A 95 -1.49 6.01 -2.97
N PRO A 96 -1.30 7.35 -3.12
CA PRO A 96 -1.96 8.31 -2.23
C PRO A 96 -3.49 8.30 -2.39
N PHE A 97 -4.01 8.11 -3.59
CA PHE A 97 -5.45 8.01 -3.81
C PHE A 97 -6.04 6.75 -3.17
N CYS A 98 -5.38 5.58 -3.30
CA CYS A 98 -5.80 4.36 -2.61
C CYS A 98 -5.82 4.52 -1.09
N THR A 99 -4.83 5.18 -0.51
CA THR A 99 -4.81 5.46 0.93
C THR A 99 -6.00 6.33 1.35
N ALA A 100 -6.28 7.40 0.61
CA ALA A 100 -7.40 8.30 0.91
C ALA A 100 -8.77 7.62 0.71
N PHE A 101 -8.96 6.95 -0.44
CA PHE A 101 -10.22 6.27 -0.77
C PHE A 101 -10.49 5.08 0.15
N GLY A 102 -9.43 4.37 0.55
CA GLY A 102 -9.55 3.27 1.50
C GLY A 102 -9.94 3.73 2.90
N GLY A 103 -9.35 4.82 3.38
CA GLY A 103 -9.77 5.45 4.63
C GLY A 103 -11.23 5.92 4.58
N LEU A 104 -11.63 6.55 3.48
CA LEU A 104 -13.01 7.00 3.28
C LEU A 104 -13.99 5.83 3.25
N PHE A 105 -13.67 4.74 2.55
CA PHE A 105 -14.49 3.53 2.50
C PHE A 105 -14.68 2.92 3.90
N LEU A 106 -13.60 2.82 4.68
CA LEU A 106 -13.64 2.32 6.06
C LEU A 106 -14.38 3.26 7.03
N LEU A 107 -14.51 4.55 6.72
CA LEU A 107 -15.30 5.49 7.53
C LEU A 107 -16.80 5.40 7.24
N ILE A 108 -17.16 5.00 6.02
CA ILE A 108 -18.56 4.89 5.58
C ILE A 108 -19.17 3.55 6.01
N CYS A 109 -18.37 2.49 6.02
CA CYS A 109 -18.77 1.15 6.47
C CYS A 109 -18.71 1.01 8.00
#